data_AF-A0A7J4SX58-F1
#
_entry.id   AF-A0A7J4SX58-F1
#
_cell.length_a   1.000
_cell.length_b   1.000
_cell.length_c   1.000
_cell.angle_alpha   90.00
_cell.angle_beta   90.00
_cell.angle_gamma   90.00
#
_symmetry.space_group_name_H-M   'P 1'
#
loop_
_entity.id
_entity.type
_entity.pdbx_description
1 polymer ?
#
loop_
_entity_poly.entity_id
_entity_poly.type
_entity_poly.pdbx_seq_one_letter_code
_entity_poly.pdbx_strand_id
1 'polypeptide(L)'
;MPTPSNQHIVIVGAGPGGLAASLLLAKAGVNVTVVERSSKVGGRTKIIERDGFKFDLGPTFFHYTEVIEEIFQAIGKDAHKELKLNQLDLNYRLIFGQGGELDCTSDLDVMRDRIAVLSGEKDANAFVEYVEDNR
;
A
#
# COMPACT_ATOMS: atom_id res chain seq x y z
N MET A 1 -30.37 5.06 -10.72
CA MET A 1 -29.23 5.02 -11.66
C MET A 1 -28.95 6.46 -12.07
N PRO A 2 -27.75 7.01 -11.87
CA PRO A 2 -27.42 8.33 -12.39
C PRO A 2 -27.57 8.34 -13.91
N THR A 3 -28.07 9.45 -14.47
CA THR A 3 -28.21 9.66 -15.91
C THR A 3 -26.82 9.65 -16.55
N PRO A 4 -26.59 8.92 -17.67
CA PRO A 4 -25.29 8.93 -18.33
C PRO A 4 -24.86 10.36 -18.67
N SER A 5 -23.67 10.73 -18.20
CA SER A 5 -23.07 12.01 -18.56
C SER A 5 -22.68 11.97 -20.03
N ASN A 6 -23.06 12.99 -20.80
CA ASN A 6 -22.60 13.13 -22.19
C ASN A 6 -21.15 13.65 -22.27
N GLN A 7 -20.47 13.79 -21.13
CA GLN A 7 -19.08 14.21 -21.06
C GLN A 7 -18.15 13.00 -21.20
N HIS A 8 -17.17 13.15 -22.07
CA HIS A 8 -16.09 12.19 -22.25
C HIS A 8 -14.81 12.78 -21.66
N ILE A 9 -14.22 12.10 -20.69
CA ILE A 9 -13.01 12.54 -19.99
C ILE A 9 -11.82 11.70 -20.44
N VAL A 10 -10.73 12.37 -20.79
CA VAL A 10 -9.45 11.72 -21.09
C VAL A 10 -8.51 11.90 -19.90
N ILE A 11 -7.99 10.79 -19.36
CA ILE A 11 -6.98 10.76 -18.32
C ILE A 11 -5.64 10.42 -18.95
N VAL A 12 -4.65 11.29 -18.78
CA VAL A 12 -3.29 11.08 -19.30
C VAL A 12 -2.41 10.51 -18.20
N GLY A 13 -2.00 9.25 -18.38
CA GLY A 13 -1.17 8.48 -17.47
C GLY A 13 -1.96 7.40 -16.73
N ALA A 14 -1.54 6.15 -16.86
CA ALA A 14 -2.17 4.99 -16.21
C ALA A 14 -1.41 4.54 -14.96
N GLY A 15 -0.95 5.48 -14.14
CA GLY A 15 -0.44 5.19 -12.79
C GLY A 15 -1.56 5.02 -11.76
N PRO A 16 -1.24 4.71 -10.49
CA PRO A 16 -2.24 4.49 -9.45
C PRO A 16 -3.29 5.59 -9.34
N GLY A 17 -2.86 6.87 -9.35
CA GLY A 17 -3.80 8.00 -9.29
C GLY A 17 -4.72 8.11 -10.51
N GLY A 18 -4.18 7.90 -11.72
CA GLY A 18 -4.98 7.94 -12.95
C GLY A 18 -5.98 6.79 -13.04
N LEU A 19 -5.56 5.60 -12.60
CA LEU A 19 -6.42 4.43 -12.52
C LEU A 19 -7.52 4.60 -11.46
N ALA A 20 -7.18 5.08 -10.27
CA ALA A 20 -8.16 5.39 -9.22
C ALA A 20 -9.20 6.41 -9.68
N ALA A 21 -8.76 7.52 -10.28
CA ALA A 21 -9.67 8.52 -10.84
C ALA A 21 -10.58 7.93 -11.93
N SER A 22 -10.02 7.08 -12.81
CA SER A 22 -10.81 6.42 -13.86
C SER A 22 -11.91 5.52 -13.31
N LEU A 23 -11.63 4.78 -12.24
CA LEU A 23 -12.61 3.90 -11.58
C LEU A 23 -13.77 4.71 -10.97
N LEU A 24 -13.45 5.79 -10.26
CA LEU A 24 -14.45 6.64 -9.60
C LEU A 24 -15.31 7.39 -10.63
N LEU A 25 -14.70 7.93 -11.70
CA LEU A 25 -15.43 8.58 -12.78
C LEU A 25 -16.32 7.61 -13.56
N ALA A 26 -15.82 6.41 -13.86
CA ALA A 26 -16.62 5.37 -14.50
C ALA A 26 -17.82 4.96 -13.63
N LYS A 27 -17.63 4.83 -12.31
CA LYS A 27 -18.70 4.57 -11.35
C LYS A 27 -19.76 5.69 -11.33
N ALA A 28 -19.35 6.93 -11.53
CA ALA A 28 -20.26 8.07 -11.65
C ALA A 28 -21.01 8.14 -13.00
N GLY A 29 -20.80 7.17 -13.90
CA GLY A 29 -21.48 7.12 -15.21
C GLY A 29 -20.85 8.02 -16.26
N VAL A 30 -19.59 8.43 -16.07
CA VAL A 30 -18.82 9.21 -17.04
C VAL A 30 -18.09 8.27 -18.00
N ASN A 31 -18.09 8.59 -19.29
CA ASN A 31 -17.26 7.87 -20.25
C ASN A 31 -15.80 8.32 -20.10
N VAL A 32 -14.87 7.39 -19.85
CA VAL A 32 -13.47 7.70 -19.57
C VAL A 32 -12.55 6.97 -20.54
N THR A 33 -11.59 7.67 -21.10
CA THR A 33 -10.45 7.08 -21.81
C THR A 33 -9.17 7.34 -21.04
N VAL A 34 -8.44 6.29 -20.69
CA VAL A 34 -7.11 6.40 -20.10
C VAL A 34 -6.07 6.20 -21.20
N VAL A 35 -5.15 7.14 -21.35
CA VAL A 35 -4.03 7.04 -22.29
C VAL A 35 -2.72 6.89 -21.52
N GLU A 36 -1.90 5.93 -21.92
CA GLU A 36 -0.59 5.66 -21.32
C GLU A 36 0.44 5.59 -22.42
N ARG A 37 1.59 6.26 -22.22
CA ARG A 37 2.68 6.25 -23.19
C ARG A 37 3.33 4.87 -23.30
N SER A 38 3.34 4.14 -22.21
CA SER A 38 3.98 2.83 -22.09
C SER A 38 3.09 1.71 -22.63
N SER A 39 3.68 0.57 -22.97
CA SER A 39 2.94 -0.62 -23.42
C SER A 39 2.08 -1.28 -22.33
N LYS A 40 2.28 -0.90 -21.06
CA LYS A 40 1.54 -1.42 -19.90
C LYS A 40 1.18 -0.28 -18.94
N VAL A 41 0.04 -0.43 -18.28
CA VAL A 41 -0.39 0.41 -17.15
C VAL A 41 0.48 0.19 -15.92
N GLY A 42 0.33 1.04 -14.91
CA GLY A 42 1.04 0.98 -13.62
C GLY A 42 1.92 2.19 -13.35
N GLY A 43 2.26 3.02 -14.35
CA GLY A 43 3.09 4.20 -14.13
C GLY A 43 4.43 3.87 -13.45
N ARG A 44 4.64 4.34 -12.22
CA ARG A 44 5.84 4.04 -11.40
C ARG A 44 5.74 2.71 -10.63
N THR A 45 4.56 2.11 -10.50
CA THR A 45 4.35 0.81 -9.83
C THR A 45 4.40 -0.34 -10.83
N LYS A 46 5.30 -0.26 -11.82
CA LYS A 46 5.44 -1.29 -12.86
C LYS A 46 6.32 -2.43 -12.39
N ILE A 47 6.10 -3.59 -13.01
CA ILE A 47 6.90 -4.80 -12.81
C ILE A 47 7.81 -4.98 -14.03
N ILE A 48 9.06 -5.36 -13.79
CA ILE A 48 9.93 -5.98 -14.78
C ILE A 48 10.03 -7.47 -14.50
N GLU A 49 10.10 -8.27 -15.57
CA GLU A 49 10.26 -9.71 -15.47
C GLU A 49 11.54 -10.10 -16.21
N ARG A 50 12.40 -10.89 -15.55
CA ARG A 50 13.67 -11.33 -16.11
C ARG A 50 14.06 -12.67 -15.52
N ASP A 51 14.44 -13.61 -16.38
CA ASP A 51 14.95 -14.94 -15.98
C ASP A 51 14.02 -15.70 -15.01
N GLY A 52 12.69 -15.53 -15.17
CA GLY A 52 11.67 -16.14 -14.31
C GLY A 52 11.35 -15.38 -13.02
N PHE A 53 12.08 -14.30 -12.73
CA PHE A 53 11.85 -13.43 -11.57
C PHE A 53 11.02 -12.20 -11.93
N LYS A 54 10.31 -11.65 -10.94
CA LYS A 54 9.57 -10.40 -11.05
C LYS A 54 10.13 -9.39 -10.05
N PHE A 55 10.29 -8.15 -10.51
CA PHE A 55 10.78 -7.04 -9.68
C PHE A 55 9.85 -5.84 -9.83
N ASP A 56 9.35 -5.36 -8.69
CA ASP A 56 8.65 -4.09 -8.63
C ASP A 56 9.65 -2.94 -8.80
N LEU A 57 9.35 -1.99 -9.69
CA LEU A 57 10.17 -0.80 -9.92
C LEU A 57 9.77 0.40 -9.05
N GLY A 58 8.69 0.24 -8.28
CA GLY A 58 8.06 1.31 -7.53
C GLY A 58 8.15 1.11 -6.01
N PRO A 59 7.23 1.75 -5.26
CA PRO A 59 7.07 1.49 -3.84
C PRO A 59 6.84 0.01 -3.55
N THR A 60 7.57 -0.52 -2.56
CA THR A 60 7.48 -1.92 -2.12
C THR A 60 6.82 -2.07 -0.74
N PHE A 61 6.75 -0.98 0.04
CA PHE A 61 5.94 -0.93 1.24
C PHE A 61 4.53 -0.47 0.90
N PHE A 62 3.55 -1.29 1.26
CA PHE A 62 2.15 -0.99 1.06
C PHE A 62 1.49 -0.71 2.40
N HIS A 63 1.60 0.55 2.85
CA HIS A 63 0.94 1.06 4.05
C HIS A 63 -0.38 1.74 3.70
N TYR A 64 -1.22 1.98 4.72
CA TYR A 64 -2.49 2.69 4.60
C TYR A 64 -3.46 2.03 3.62
N THR A 65 -3.80 0.76 3.86
CA THR A 65 -4.73 0.00 2.99
C THR A 65 -6.12 0.63 2.94
N GLU A 66 -6.48 1.42 3.95
CA GLU A 66 -7.75 2.14 4.04
C GLU A 66 -8.01 2.99 2.79
N VAL A 67 -6.96 3.61 2.23
CA VAL A 67 -7.10 4.44 1.02
C VAL A 67 -7.55 3.61 -0.19
N ILE A 68 -6.97 2.42 -0.38
CA ILE A 68 -7.37 1.57 -1.51
C ILE A 68 -8.70 0.87 -1.24
N GLU A 69 -8.99 0.55 0.02
CA GLU A 69 -10.27 0.03 0.46
C GLU A 69 -11.40 1.01 0.16
N GLU A 70 -11.25 2.29 0.51
CA GLU A 70 -12.24 3.35 0.20
C GLU A 70 -12.51 3.44 -1.31
N ILE A 71 -11.47 3.43 -2.15
CA ILE A 71 -11.60 3.49 -3.61
C ILE A 71 -12.39 2.29 -4.15
N PHE A 72 -12.07 1.07 -3.68
CA PHE A 72 -12.75 -0.15 -4.14
C PHE A 72 -14.19 -0.24 -3.60
N GLN A 73 -14.41 0.14 -2.35
CA GLN A 73 -15.75 0.20 -1.75
C GLN A 73 -16.64 1.18 -2.49
N ALA A 74 -16.13 2.35 -2.89
CA ALA A 74 -16.87 3.34 -3.67
C ALA A 74 -17.42 2.76 -5.00
N ILE A 75 -16.71 1.81 -5.60
CA ILE A 75 -17.16 1.12 -6.82
C ILE A 75 -17.95 -0.17 -6.54
N GLY A 76 -18.16 -0.53 -5.28
CA GLY A 76 -18.90 -1.73 -4.85
C GLY A 76 -18.05 -3.00 -4.86
N LYS A 77 -16.75 -2.87 -4.64
CA LYS A 77 -15.78 -3.96 -4.63
C LYS A 77 -15.01 -4.03 -3.31
N ASP A 78 -14.38 -5.17 -3.07
CA ASP A 78 -13.49 -5.39 -1.93
C ASP A 78 -12.03 -5.39 -2.42
N ALA A 79 -11.23 -4.44 -1.91
CA ALA A 79 -9.81 -4.30 -2.27
C ALA A 79 -9.00 -5.54 -1.90
N HIS A 80 -9.24 -6.15 -0.74
CA HIS A 80 -8.47 -7.30 -0.26
C HIS A 80 -8.61 -8.48 -1.20
N LYS A 81 -9.86 -8.74 -1.63
CA LYS A 81 -10.16 -9.80 -2.59
C LYS A 81 -9.65 -9.49 -4.01
N GLU A 82 -9.91 -8.29 -4.51
CA GLU A 82 -9.61 -7.94 -5.90
C GLU A 82 -8.10 -7.78 -6.15
N LEU A 83 -7.38 -7.24 -5.17
CA LEU A 83 -5.93 -7.02 -5.23
C LEU A 83 -5.12 -8.16 -4.58
N LYS A 84 -5.80 -9.11 -3.92
CA LYS A 84 -5.17 -10.22 -3.17
C LYS A 84 -4.16 -9.69 -2.15
N LEU A 85 -4.58 -8.71 -1.35
CA LEU A 85 -3.73 -8.15 -0.30
C LEU A 85 -3.44 -9.23 0.74
N ASN A 86 -2.17 -9.36 1.11
CA ASN A 86 -1.72 -10.29 2.14
C ASN A 86 -1.03 -9.49 3.23
N GLN A 87 -1.54 -9.59 4.46
CA GLN A 87 -0.90 -8.98 5.62
C GLN A 87 0.38 -9.75 5.95
N LEU A 88 1.44 -9.00 6.25
CA LEU A 88 2.70 -9.54 6.74
C LEU A 88 2.79 -9.32 8.24
N ASP A 89 3.13 -10.38 8.99
CA ASP A 89 3.32 -10.30 10.45
C ASP A 89 4.65 -9.62 10.82
N LEU A 90 5.64 -9.73 9.93
CA LEU A 90 6.94 -9.06 10.02
C LEU A 90 6.97 -7.91 9.02
N ASN A 91 7.13 -6.69 9.53
CA ASN A 91 7.22 -5.49 8.69
C ASN A 91 8.59 -5.41 8.00
N TYR A 92 9.65 -5.51 8.79
CA TYR A 92 11.04 -5.55 8.35
C TYR A 92 11.94 -6.02 9.49
N ARG A 93 13.17 -6.40 9.14
CA ARG A 93 14.22 -6.75 10.11
C ARG A 93 15.34 -5.71 10.08
N LEU A 94 15.68 -5.17 11.24
CA LEU A 94 16.89 -4.36 11.42
C LEU A 94 18.04 -5.27 11.81
N ILE A 95 19.15 -5.18 11.09
CA ILE A 95 20.40 -5.87 11.43
C ILE A 95 21.42 -4.81 11.85
N PHE A 96 21.88 -4.86 13.09
CA PHE A 96 22.82 -3.88 13.62
C PHE A 96 24.26 -4.33 13.33
N GLY A 97 25.08 -3.43 12.78
CA GLY A 97 26.44 -3.77 12.35
C GLY A 97 27.39 -4.22 13.46
N GLN A 98 27.08 -3.88 14.72
CA GLN A 98 27.84 -4.34 15.91
C GLN A 98 27.31 -5.65 16.50
N GLY A 99 26.30 -6.26 15.86
CA GLY A 99 25.57 -7.42 16.37
C GLY A 99 24.21 -7.03 16.95
N GLY A 100 23.29 -8.00 16.94
CA GLY A 100 21.89 -7.81 17.30
C GLY A 100 21.00 -7.63 16.07
N GLU A 101 19.74 -8.04 16.22
CA GLU A 101 18.69 -7.82 15.22
C GLU A 101 17.38 -7.47 15.91
N LEU A 102 16.50 -6.77 15.18
CA LEU A 102 15.15 -6.47 15.64
C LEU A 102 14.15 -6.80 14.53
N ASP A 103 13.28 -7.75 14.82
CA ASP A 103 12.14 -8.05 13.96
C ASP A 103 11.00 -7.08 14.27
N CYS A 104 10.79 -6.11 13.40
CA CYS A 104 9.77 -5.09 13.60
C CYS A 104 8.38 -5.63 13.20
N THR A 105 7.40 -5.41 14.06
CA THR A 105 6.00 -5.80 13.85
C THR A 105 5.07 -4.68 14.26
N SER A 106 3.82 -4.76 13.81
CA SER A 106 2.75 -3.81 14.17
C SER A 106 2.04 -4.18 15.48
N ASP A 107 2.31 -5.38 16.02
CA ASP A 107 1.83 -5.80 17.33
C ASP A 107 2.67 -5.14 18.43
N LEU A 108 2.03 -4.30 19.24
CA LEU A 108 2.69 -3.46 20.24
C LEU A 108 3.34 -4.29 21.35
N ASP A 109 2.69 -5.35 21.81
CA ASP A 109 3.20 -6.22 22.87
C ASP A 109 4.40 -7.02 22.38
N VAL A 110 4.29 -7.61 21.17
CA VAL A 110 5.40 -8.35 20.57
C VAL A 110 6.58 -7.43 20.27
N MET A 111 6.32 -6.20 19.80
CA MET A 111 7.38 -5.23 19.55
C MET A 111 8.08 -4.80 20.84
N ARG A 112 7.32 -4.54 21.92
CA ARG A 112 7.87 -4.26 23.26
C ARG A 112 8.78 -5.39 23.73
N ASP A 113 8.31 -6.63 23.66
CA ASP A 113 9.09 -7.80 24.14
C ASP A 113 10.39 -7.97 23.35
N ARG A 114 10.36 -7.74 22.03
CA ARG A 114 11.56 -7.79 21.19
C ARG A 114 12.55 -6.66 21.50
N ILE A 115 12.06 -5.45 21.80
CA ILE A 115 12.92 -4.35 22.27
C ILE A 115 13.51 -4.68 23.64
N ALA A 116 12.74 -5.26 24.56
CA ALA A 116 13.23 -5.65 25.88
C ALA A 116 14.39 -6.65 25.78
N VAL A 117 14.31 -7.62 24.86
CA VAL A 117 15.41 -8.55 24.56
C VAL A 117 16.64 -7.84 24.00
N LEU A 118 16.45 -6.85 23.12
CA LEU A 118 17.54 -6.16 22.45
C LEU A 118 18.24 -5.13 23.35
N SER A 119 17.49 -4.28 24.05
CA SER A 119 18.02 -3.12 24.77
C SER A 119 17.43 -2.90 26.18
N GLY A 120 16.65 -3.87 26.68
CA GLY A 120 16.17 -3.90 28.07
C GLY A 120 14.84 -3.20 28.32
N GLU A 121 14.28 -3.44 29.50
CA GLU A 121 12.93 -3.01 29.91
C GLU A 121 12.70 -1.51 29.83
N LYS A 122 13.73 -0.70 30.11
CA LYS A 122 13.61 0.76 30.08
C LYS A 122 13.22 1.26 28.68
N ASP A 123 13.91 0.78 27.66
CA ASP A 123 13.69 1.21 26.27
C ASP A 123 12.39 0.61 25.71
N ALA A 124 12.05 -0.62 26.13
CA ALA A 124 10.81 -1.27 25.76
C ALA A 124 9.58 -0.47 26.24
N ASN A 125 9.61 -0.01 27.50
CA ASN A 125 8.53 0.82 28.04
C ASN A 125 8.50 2.22 27.39
N ALA A 126 9.66 2.83 27.16
CA ALA A 126 9.74 4.12 26.48
C ALA A 126 9.18 4.06 25.03
N PHE A 127 9.35 2.93 24.34
CA PHE A 127 8.74 2.71 23.04
C PHE A 127 7.21 2.69 23.10
N VAL A 128 6.63 2.00 24.10
CA VAL A 128 5.17 1.96 24.30
C VAL A 128 4.63 3.37 24.56
N GLU A 129 5.25 4.10 25.50
CA GLU A 129 4.90 5.50 25.80
C GLU A 129 4.94 6.37 24.53
N TYR A 130 6.02 6.26 23.74
CA TYR A 130 6.15 7.00 22.48
C TYR A 130 5.02 6.69 21.49
N VAL A 131 4.64 5.42 21.33
CA VAL A 131 3.58 5.04 20.38
C VAL A 131 2.22 5.56 20.85
N GLU A 132 1.92 5.50 22.15
CA GLU A 132 0.66 5.98 22.71
C GLU A 132 0.52 7.50 22.61
N ASP A 133 1.60 8.25 22.84
CA ASP A 133 1.61 9.71 22.74
C ASP A 133 1.41 10.24 21.31
N ASN A 134 1.62 9.40 20.28
CA ASN A 134 1.61 9.79 18.86
C ASN A 134 0.45 9.16 18.06
N ARG A 135 -0.55 8.60 18.73
CA ARG A 135 -1.80 8.13 18.12
C ARG A 135 -2.90 9.19 18.14
#